data_AF-A0A6Y2LU79-F1
#
_entry.id   AF-A0A6Y2LU79-F1
#
_cell.length_a   1.000
_cell.length_b   1.000
_cell.length_c   1.000
_cell.angle_alpha   90.00
_cell.angle_beta   90.00
_cell.angle_gamma   90.00
#
_symmetry.space_group_name_H-M   'P 1'
#
loop_
_entity.id
_entity.type
_entity.pdbx_description
1 polymer ?
#
loop_
_entity_poly.entity_id
_entity_poly.type
_entity_poly.pdbx_seq_one_letter_code
_entity_poly.pdbx_strand_id
1 'polypeptide(L)' 'MRMVKLTPKASEDLENIWHYGWQHFGEIQADRYINHLSEIFSIMSANN' A
#
# COMPACT_ATOMS: atom_id res chain seq x y z
N MET A 1 3.25 -12.51 -11.78
CA MET A 1 3.32 -11.74 -10.52
C MET A 1 2.65 -12.57 -9.44
N ARG A 2 3.33 -12.89 -8.34
CA ARG A 2 2.67 -13.45 -7.15
C ARG A 2 1.78 -12.37 -6.58
N MET A 3 0.49 -12.65 -6.47
CA MET A 3 -0.45 -11.75 -5.82
C MET A 3 -0.24 -11.87 -4.31
N VAL A 4 0.24 -10.80 -3.67
CA VAL A 4 0.43 -10.77 -2.22
C VAL A 4 -0.97 -10.83 -1.59
N LYS A 5 -1.26 -11.91 -0.85
CA LYS A 5 -2.48 -11.99 -0.07
C LYS A 5 -2.27 -11.25 1.24
N LEU A 6 -2.95 -10.11 1.37
CA LEU A 6 -2.98 -9.34 2.61
C LEU A 6 -4.00 -9.96 3.57
N THR A 7 -3.69 -9.89 4.86
CA THR A 7 -4.69 -10.16 5.90
C THR A 7 -5.72 -9.03 5.92
N PRO A 8 -6.94 -9.26 6.43
CA PRO A 8 -7.94 -8.19 6.55
C PRO A 8 -7.41 -6.94 7.27
N LYS A 9 -6.60 -7.14 8.32
CA LYS A 9 -6.01 -6.03 9.07
C LYS A 9 -5.00 -5.22 8.25
N ALA A 10 -4.15 -5.90 7.46
CA ALA A 10 -3.20 -5.21 6.60
C ALA A 10 -3.88 -4.39 5.50
N SER A 11 -5.03 -4.85 4.99
CA SER A 11 -5.84 -4.05 4.05
C SER A 11 -6.41 -2.80 4.72
N GLU A 12 -6.97 -2.92 5.93
CA GLU A 12 -7.47 -1.79 6.72
C GLU A 12 -6.35 -0.78 7.02
N ASP A 13 -5.16 -1.26 7.34
CA ASP A 13 -4.00 -0.40 7.60
C ASP A 13 -3.62 0.40 6.34
N LEU A 14 -3.67 -0.20 5.14
CA LEU A 14 -3.42 0.52 3.88
C LEU A 14 -4.48 1.58 3.59
N GLU A 15 -5.75 1.29 3.87
CA GLU A 15 -6.83 2.28 3.74
C GLU A 15 -6.62 3.47 4.70
N ASN A 16 -6.29 3.19 5.96
CA ASN A 16 -6.00 4.22 6.96
C ASN A 16 -4.78 5.08 6.57
N ILE A 17 -3.72 4.45 6.05
CA ILE A 17 -2.52 5.14 5.54
C ILE A 17 -2.90 6.03 4.35
N TRP A 18 -3.69 5.54 3.40
CA TRP A 18 -4.14 6.33 2.25
C TRP A 18 -4.99 7.52 2.70
N HIS A 19 -5.95 7.31 3.60
CA HIS A 19 -6.81 8.37 4.10
C HIS A 19 -6.02 9.46 4.82
N TYR A 20 -5.06 9.09 5.67
CA TYR A 20 -4.15 10.04 6.28
C TYR A 20 -3.35 10.82 5.22
N GLY A 21 -2.79 10.09 4.24
CA GLY A 21 -2.04 10.68 3.13
C GLY A 21 -2.87 11.71 2.35
N TRP A 22 -4.12 11.35 2.05
CA TRP A 22 -5.06 12.19 1.31
C TRP A 22 -5.42 13.45 2.08
N GLN A 23 -5.76 13.32 3.37
CA GLN A 23 -6.13 14.44 4.24
C GLN A 23 -5.00 15.45 4.43
N HIS A 24 -3.75 14.99 4.50
CA HIS A 24 -2.62 15.85 4.84
C HIS A 24 -1.77 16.29 3.64
N PHE A 25 -1.74 15.52 2.55
CA PHE A 25 -0.83 15.74 1.43
C PHE A 25 -1.52 15.69 0.05
N GLY A 26 -2.82 15.41 0.01
CA GLY A 26 -3.60 15.31 -1.22
C GLY A 26 -3.54 13.92 -1.88
N GLU A 27 -4.51 13.68 -2.76
CA GLU A 27 -4.76 12.39 -3.43
C GLU A 27 -3.54 11.85 -4.16
N ILE A 28 -2.87 12.68 -4.98
CA ILE A 28 -1.70 12.28 -5.77
C ILE A 28 -0.59 11.72 -4.87
N GLN A 29 -0.38 12.32 -3.69
CA GLN A 29 0.66 11.89 -2.77
C GLN A 29 0.26 10.61 -2.03
N ALA A 30 -1.02 10.47 -1.68
CA ALA A 30 -1.57 9.25 -1.08
C ALA A 30 -1.45 8.04 -2.03
N ASP A 31 -1.87 8.21 -3.29
CA ASP A 31 -1.78 7.18 -4.33
C ASP A 31 -0.33 6.77 -4.57
N ARG A 32 0.57 7.75 -4.70
CA ARG A 32 2.00 7.48 -4.88
C ARG A 32 2.56 6.64 -3.74
N TYR A 33 2.17 6.92 -2.51
CA TYR A 33 2.66 6.20 -1.34
C TYR A 33 2.12 4.76 -1.28
N ILE A 34 0.83 4.55 -1.54
CA ILE A 34 0.25 3.20 -1.59
C ILE A 34 0.83 2.36 -2.74
N ASN A 35 1.04 2.96 -3.90
CA ASN A 35 1.70 2.29 -5.02
C ASN A 35 3.12 1.85 -4.65
N HIS A 36 3.89 2.71 -3.98
CA HIS A 36 5.23 2.36 -3.51
C HIS A 36 5.23 1.20 -2.50
N LEU A 37 4.31 1.18 -1.54
CA LEU A 37 4.15 0.05 -0.61
C LEU A 37 3.80 -1.25 -1.35
N SER A 38 2.94 -1.16 -2.37
CA SER A 38 2.54 -2.31 -3.18
C SER A 38 3.68 -2.88 -4.02
N GLU A 39 4.58 -2.01 -4.53
CA GLU A 39 5.82 -2.41 -5.19
C GLU A 39 6.75 -3.16 -4.24
N ILE A 40 6.92 -2.66 -3.00
CA ILE A 40 7.75 -3.31 -1.98
C ILE A 40 7.22 -4.72 -1.69
N PHE A 41 5.91 -4.88 -1.47
CA PHE A 41 5.32 -6.21 -1.25
C PHE A 41 5.53 -7.14 -2.43
N SER A 42 5.42 -6.62 -3.65
CA SER A 42 5.67 -7.39 -4.88
C SER A 42 7.11 -7.90 -4.94
N ILE A 43 8.10 -7.03 -4.66
CA ILE A 43 9.53 -7.39 -4.62
C ILE A 43 9.80 -8.43 -3.54
N MET A 44 9.28 -8.22 -2.33
CA MET A 44 9.42 -9.19 -1.23
C MET A 44 8.84 -10.56 -1.60
N SER A 45 7.71 -10.60 -2.29
CA SER A 45 7.08 -11.87 -2.72
C SER A 45 7.86 -12.62 -3.80
N ALA A 46 8.64 -11.88 -4.61
CA ALA A 46 9.44 -12.42 -5.70
C ALA A 46 10.79 -12.97 -5.22
N ASN A 47 11.31 -12.44 -4.12
CA ASN A 47 12.58 -12.86 -3.50
C ASN A 47 12.39 -13.89 -2.35
N ASN A 48 11.18 -14.43 -2.20
CA ASN A 48 10.80 -15.45 -1.21
C ASN A 48 10.43 -16.77 -1.91
#